data_AF-A0A2M7ICX4-F1
#
_entry.id   AF-A0A2M7ICX4-F1
#
_cell.length_a   1.000
_cell.length_b   1.000
_cell.length_c   1.000
_cell.angle_alpha   90.00
_cell.angle_beta   90.00
_cell.angle_gamma   90.00
#
_symmetry.space_group_name_H-M   'P 1'
#
loop_
_entity.id
_entity.type
_entity.pdbx_description
1 polymer ?
#
loop_
_entity_poly.entity_id
_entity_poly.type
_entity_poly.pdbx_seq_one_letter_code
_entity_poly.pdbx_strand_id
1 'polypeptide(L)'
;FYWAPVLLYNNFWQLPFMVRMQATLSSILRLAFLSQKENLIQVSTYSTNLWLLKKINFWDTDIIPEDWHVFFQAFFTFGGKVKTIPLFTIVNGDAVFSGGTMKTLANRYEQEKRWAWGVTDVGYVLKKFFQTPNIDFWAKFKKIAFIIETHLFWPTSFFILTISASLPPLINPSFRRTVLGLLLPKLSALILTLSSGMLILYIYLDIKLRQKVNMKTSFSNLPLLIVQWYLLPVVSFFFSSLPALDAHTRILLGKKLEYKVTEKV
;
A
#
# COMPACT_ATOMS: atom_id res chain seq x y z
N PHE A 1 19.16 5.27 2.64
CA PHE A 1 18.59 4.61 1.45
C PHE A 1 18.30 5.64 0.39
N TYR A 2 18.41 5.29 -0.89
CA TYR A 2 17.98 6.08 -2.03
C TYR A 2 16.90 5.31 -2.76
N TRP A 3 15.76 5.92 -3.02
CA TRP A 3 14.60 5.20 -3.54
C TRP A 3 13.92 5.95 -4.67
N ALA A 4 13.65 5.25 -5.76
CA ALA A 4 12.80 5.71 -6.85
C ALA A 4 11.53 4.87 -6.87
N PRO A 5 10.36 5.46 -7.16
CA PRO A 5 9.12 4.71 -7.19
C PRO A 5 9.03 3.88 -8.47
N VAL A 6 8.80 2.57 -8.32
CA VAL A 6 8.53 1.70 -9.46
C VAL A 6 7.06 1.79 -9.88
N LEU A 7 6.87 2.21 -11.13
CA LEU A 7 5.61 2.20 -11.87
C LEU A 7 5.41 0.83 -12.51
N LEU A 8 4.18 0.35 -12.53
CA LEU A 8 3.83 -1.01 -12.96
C LEU A 8 3.08 -0.97 -14.30
N TYR A 9 3.68 -0.34 -15.32
CA TYR A 9 3.01 -0.09 -16.61
C TYR A 9 3.60 -0.89 -17.78
N ASN A 10 4.69 -1.64 -17.59
CA ASN A 10 5.41 -2.26 -18.70
C ASN A 10 4.56 -3.30 -19.48
N ASN A 11 3.75 -4.10 -18.78
CA ASN A 11 2.80 -5.06 -19.35
C ASN A 11 1.33 -4.64 -19.24
N PHE A 12 1.05 -3.33 -19.08
CA PHE A 12 -0.25 -2.82 -18.63
C PHE A 12 -1.47 -3.36 -19.41
N TRP A 13 -1.43 -3.39 -20.74
CA TRP A 13 -2.57 -3.83 -21.56
C TRP A 13 -2.78 -5.35 -21.60
N GLN A 14 -1.82 -6.14 -21.12
CA GLN A 14 -1.95 -7.60 -21.00
C GLN A 14 -2.67 -8.01 -19.71
N LEU A 15 -2.71 -7.11 -18.73
CA LEU A 15 -3.25 -7.39 -17.41
C LEU A 15 -4.79 -7.50 -17.44
N PRO A 16 -5.35 -8.42 -16.63
CA PRO A 16 -6.78 -8.41 -16.34
C PRO A 16 -7.23 -7.06 -15.79
N PHE A 17 -8.48 -6.69 -16.06
CA PHE A 17 -9.01 -5.36 -15.73
C PHE A 17 -8.81 -4.96 -14.26
N MET A 18 -9.13 -5.83 -13.30
CA MET A 18 -8.95 -5.54 -11.87
C MET A 18 -7.47 -5.37 -11.47
N VAL A 19 -6.55 -6.07 -12.13
CA VAL A 19 -5.11 -5.94 -11.87
C VAL A 19 -4.54 -4.67 -12.48
N ARG A 20 -5.06 -4.21 -13.63
CA ARG A 20 -4.74 -2.87 -14.17
C ARG A 20 -5.09 -1.77 -13.19
N MET A 21 -6.27 -1.84 -12.59
CA MET A 21 -6.71 -0.87 -11.58
C MET A 21 -5.73 -0.80 -10.41
N GLN A 22 -5.34 -1.96 -9.89
CA GLN A 22 -4.33 -2.08 -8.82
C GLN A 22 -2.96 -1.53 -9.24
N ALA A 23 -2.52 -1.82 -10.47
CA ALA A 23 -1.26 -1.31 -11.01
C ALA A 23 -1.27 0.22 -11.13
N THR A 24 -2.36 0.82 -11.61
CA THR A 24 -2.54 2.29 -11.66
C THR A 24 -2.52 2.90 -10.26
N LEU A 25 -3.33 2.37 -9.32
CA LEU A 25 -3.38 2.86 -7.94
C LEU A 25 -2.01 2.78 -7.26
N SER A 26 -1.37 1.62 -7.32
CA SER A 26 -0.05 1.41 -6.73
C SER A 26 1.00 2.33 -7.33
N SER A 27 0.98 2.57 -8.65
CA SER A 27 1.96 3.44 -9.31
C SER A 27 1.80 4.90 -8.89
N ILE A 28 0.57 5.41 -8.83
CA ILE A 28 0.29 6.78 -8.41
C ILE A 28 0.59 6.97 -6.91
N LEU A 29 0.21 6.00 -6.07
CA LEU A 29 0.45 6.06 -4.63
C LEU A 29 1.96 6.08 -4.31
N ARG A 30 2.76 5.26 -5.00
CA ARG A 30 4.23 5.27 -4.84
C ARG A 30 4.85 6.61 -5.25
N LEU A 31 4.31 7.28 -6.27
CA LEU A 31 4.74 8.64 -6.60
C LEU A 31 4.39 9.63 -5.49
N ALA A 32 3.18 9.53 -4.92
CA ALA A 32 2.77 10.38 -3.80
C ALA A 32 3.68 10.19 -2.57
N PHE A 33 4.17 8.97 -2.32
CA PHE A 33 5.07 8.68 -1.21
C PHE A 33 6.39 9.46 -1.26
N LEU A 34 6.87 9.87 -2.43
CA LEU A 34 8.08 10.70 -2.53
C LEU A 34 8.00 12.00 -1.73
N SER A 35 6.78 12.48 -1.45
CA SER A 35 6.56 13.68 -0.62
C SER A 35 6.65 13.44 0.90
N GLN A 36 6.73 12.19 1.36
CA GLN A 36 6.60 11.83 2.78
C GLN A 36 7.82 12.16 3.66
N LYS A 37 8.83 12.87 3.15
CA LYS A 37 10.01 13.39 3.88
C LYS A 37 10.57 12.37 4.90
N GLU A 38 10.42 12.64 6.19
CA GLU A 38 10.96 11.82 7.28
C GLU A 38 10.32 10.42 7.35
N ASN A 39 9.08 10.26 6.90
CA ASN A 39 8.33 9.01 6.96
C ASN A 39 8.58 8.11 5.74
N LEU A 40 9.29 8.59 4.73
CA LEU A 40 9.57 7.79 3.54
C LEU A 40 10.42 6.56 3.89
N ILE A 41 9.90 5.38 3.59
CA ILE A 41 10.59 4.09 3.66
C ILE A 41 10.65 3.50 2.25
N GLN A 42 11.81 3.00 1.86
CA GLN A 42 12.04 2.44 0.53
C GLN A 42 11.30 1.12 0.32
N VAL A 43 10.92 0.85 -0.93
CA VAL A 43 10.32 -0.42 -1.35
C VAL A 43 10.81 -0.83 -2.73
N SER A 44 11.17 -2.11 -2.91
CA SER A 44 11.51 -2.80 -4.16
C SER A 44 12.75 -2.27 -4.92
N THR A 45 12.76 -1.00 -5.32
CA THR A 45 13.75 -0.40 -6.23
C THR A 45 14.58 0.65 -5.51
N TYR A 46 15.45 0.19 -4.61
CA TYR A 46 16.28 1.07 -3.80
C TYR A 46 17.76 0.70 -3.82
N SER A 47 18.57 1.67 -3.48
CA SER A 47 20.01 1.51 -3.26
C SER A 47 20.39 1.93 -1.85
N THR A 48 21.42 1.29 -1.31
CA THR A 48 22.01 1.65 -0.03
C THR A 48 23.51 1.37 -0.06
N ASN A 49 24.29 1.92 0.87
CA ASN A 49 25.72 1.68 0.91
C ASN A 49 26.02 0.33 1.57
N LEU A 50 27.01 -0.39 1.03
CA LEU A 50 27.46 -1.68 1.56
C LEU A 50 27.94 -1.58 3.02
N TRP A 51 28.49 -0.42 3.40
CA TRP A 51 28.91 -0.16 4.78
C TRP A 51 27.75 -0.26 5.77
N LEU A 52 26.57 0.33 5.46
CA LEU A 52 25.41 0.26 6.34
C LEU A 52 24.95 -1.19 6.48
N LEU A 53 24.85 -1.92 5.36
CA LEU A 53 24.46 -3.33 5.36
C LEU A 53 25.39 -4.17 6.23
N LYS A 54 26.71 -4.00 6.10
CA LYS A 54 27.68 -4.70 6.96
C LYS A 54 27.52 -4.36 8.43
N LYS A 55 27.15 -3.11 8.76
CA LYS A 55 26.97 -2.68 10.16
C LYS A 55 25.69 -3.21 10.80
N ILE A 56 24.66 -3.50 10.02
CA ILE A 56 23.41 -4.09 10.51
C ILE A 56 23.33 -5.61 10.32
N ASN A 57 24.43 -6.23 9.87
CA ASN A 57 24.51 -7.65 9.55
C ASN A 57 23.56 -8.12 8.43
N PHE A 58 23.42 -7.28 7.38
CA PHE A 58 22.56 -7.52 6.22
C PHE A 58 21.07 -7.63 6.57
N TRP A 59 20.22 -7.96 5.60
CA TRP A 59 18.80 -8.18 5.84
C TRP A 59 18.56 -9.59 6.38
N ASP A 60 17.53 -9.72 7.22
CA ASP A 60 17.12 -11.02 7.75
C ASP A 60 16.43 -11.84 6.65
N THR A 61 16.94 -13.04 6.39
CA THR A 61 16.52 -13.88 5.26
C THR A 61 15.24 -14.68 5.50
N ASP A 62 14.78 -14.72 6.76
CA ASP A 62 13.56 -15.39 7.21
C ASP A 62 12.36 -14.43 7.33
N ILE A 63 12.53 -13.16 6.95
CA ILE A 63 11.50 -12.13 7.00
C ILE A 63 10.98 -11.82 5.60
N ILE A 64 9.65 -11.96 5.42
CA ILE A 64 8.95 -11.70 4.15
C ILE A 64 8.96 -10.21 3.74
N PRO A 65 8.64 -9.25 4.63
CA PRO A 65 8.67 -7.81 4.31
C PRO A 65 10.09 -7.22 4.48
N GLU A 66 11.07 -7.75 3.75
CA GLU A 66 12.49 -7.44 3.95
C GLU A 66 12.83 -5.96 3.73
N ASP A 67 12.15 -5.29 2.79
CA ASP A 67 12.42 -3.90 2.40
C ASP A 67 12.26 -2.90 3.56
N TRP A 68 11.14 -3.02 4.29
CA TRP A 68 10.86 -2.19 5.47
C TRP A 68 11.64 -2.70 6.66
N HIS A 69 11.79 -4.02 6.80
CA HIS A 69 12.53 -4.61 7.90
C HIS A 69 13.98 -4.10 7.96
N VAL A 70 14.69 -4.11 6.82
CA VAL A 70 16.08 -3.63 6.75
C VAL A 70 16.19 -2.13 7.03
N PHE A 71 15.16 -1.34 6.69
CA PHE A 71 15.08 0.06 7.12
C PHE A 71 15.07 0.16 8.65
N PHE A 72 14.24 -0.64 9.32
CA PHE A 72 14.12 -0.62 10.77
C PHE A 72 15.36 -1.19 11.47
N GLN A 73 16.00 -2.23 10.93
CA GLN A 73 17.31 -2.70 11.40
C GLN A 73 18.34 -1.54 11.40
N ALA A 74 18.42 -0.79 10.30
CA ALA A 74 19.26 0.40 10.22
C ALA A 74 18.84 1.49 11.20
N PHE A 75 17.56 1.85 11.24
CA PHE A 75 17.04 2.90 12.10
C PHE A 75 17.31 2.61 13.58
N PHE A 76 17.09 1.38 14.05
CA PHE A 76 17.37 1.01 15.44
C PHE A 76 18.85 0.78 15.75
N THR A 77 19.73 0.86 14.76
CA THR A 77 21.19 0.86 14.94
C THR A 77 21.75 2.29 14.98
N PHE A 78 21.27 3.18 14.11
CA PHE A 78 21.86 4.51 13.88
C PHE A 78 20.93 5.69 14.20
N GLY A 79 19.69 5.43 14.61
CA GLY A 79 18.68 6.44 14.92
C GLY A 79 18.29 7.30 13.73
N GLY A 80 17.97 8.58 14.00
CA GLY A 80 17.51 9.55 13.00
C GLY A 80 18.51 9.92 11.89
N LYS A 81 19.73 9.37 11.93
CA LYS A 81 20.70 9.46 10.82
C LYS A 81 20.24 8.64 9.61
N VAL A 82 19.44 7.59 9.83
CA VAL A 82 18.89 6.76 8.76
C VAL A 82 17.72 7.48 8.12
N LYS A 83 17.86 7.76 6.83
CA LYS A 83 16.85 8.41 6.01
C LYS A 83 16.73 7.72 4.65
N THR A 84 15.56 7.87 4.05
CA THR A 84 15.33 7.53 2.65
C THR A 84 15.29 8.83 1.85
N ILE A 85 16.18 8.94 0.87
CA ILE A 85 16.24 10.08 -0.03
C ILE A 85 15.39 9.74 -1.28
N PRO A 86 14.33 10.51 -1.56
CA PRO A 86 13.51 10.29 -2.74
C PRO A 86 14.31 10.66 -3.99
N LEU A 87 14.26 9.78 -5.00
CA LEU A 87 14.76 10.02 -6.34
C LEU A 87 13.58 10.23 -7.27
N PHE A 88 13.50 11.43 -7.86
CA PHE A 88 12.44 11.83 -8.79
C PHE A 88 12.72 11.32 -10.21
N THR A 89 13.04 10.03 -10.32
CA THR A 89 13.26 9.33 -11.59
C THR A 89 12.17 8.31 -11.82
N ILE A 90 11.86 8.05 -13.09
CA ILE A 90 10.87 7.06 -13.46
C ILE A 90 11.55 5.70 -13.53
N VAL A 91 11.10 4.77 -12.70
CA VAL A 91 11.43 3.35 -12.81
C VAL A 91 10.16 2.64 -13.24
N ASN A 92 10.22 1.82 -14.29
CA ASN A 92 9.07 1.08 -14.80
C ASN A 92 9.35 -0.42 -14.75
N GLY A 93 8.32 -1.20 -14.45
CA GLY A 93 8.39 -2.66 -14.40
C GLY A 93 7.04 -3.31 -14.68
N ASP A 94 7.05 -4.64 -14.64
CA ASP A 94 5.85 -5.44 -14.86
C ASP A 94 4.98 -5.51 -13.61
N ALA A 95 3.67 -5.37 -13.82
CA ALA A 95 2.70 -5.81 -12.83
C ALA A 95 2.57 -7.34 -12.86
N VAL A 96 1.94 -7.90 -11.83
CA VAL A 96 1.69 -9.34 -11.74
C VAL A 96 0.87 -9.82 -12.93
N PHE A 97 1.44 -10.75 -13.69
CA PHE A 97 0.77 -11.42 -14.80
C PHE A 97 1.22 -12.87 -14.87
N SER A 98 0.27 -13.78 -15.06
CA SER A 98 0.54 -15.23 -15.06
C SER A 98 -0.21 -15.94 -16.19
N GLY A 99 -0.35 -15.28 -17.34
CA GLY A 99 -0.97 -15.80 -18.57
C GLY A 99 -2.50 -15.85 -18.58
N GLY A 100 -3.15 -16.14 -17.44
CA GLY A 100 -4.61 -16.25 -17.34
C GLY A 100 -5.23 -15.34 -16.27
N THR A 101 -6.48 -14.92 -16.48
CA THR A 101 -7.18 -13.98 -15.57
C THR A 101 -7.27 -14.51 -14.14
N MET A 102 -7.86 -15.69 -13.93
CA MET A 102 -8.05 -16.24 -12.58
C MET A 102 -6.72 -16.50 -11.86
N LYS A 103 -5.73 -17.04 -12.59
CA LYS A 103 -4.39 -17.27 -12.08
C LYS A 103 -3.70 -15.97 -11.67
N THR A 104 -3.83 -14.93 -12.48
CA THR A 104 -3.28 -13.59 -12.21
C THR A 104 -3.96 -12.93 -11.01
N LEU A 105 -5.28 -13.07 -10.85
CA LEU A 105 -6.01 -12.56 -9.68
C LEU A 105 -5.58 -13.27 -8.39
N ALA A 106 -5.44 -14.61 -8.42
CA ALA A 106 -4.94 -15.37 -7.29
C ALA A 106 -3.50 -14.96 -6.91
N ASN A 107 -2.62 -14.82 -7.89
CA ASN A 107 -1.24 -14.39 -7.66
C ASN A 107 -1.16 -12.94 -7.13
N ARG A 108 -2.06 -12.06 -7.59
CA ARG A 108 -2.15 -10.69 -7.04
C ARG A 108 -2.61 -10.70 -5.58
N TYR A 109 -3.58 -11.52 -5.22
CA TYR A 109 -4.03 -11.69 -3.84
C TYR A 109 -2.90 -12.15 -2.93
N GLU A 110 -2.17 -13.21 -3.33
CA GLU A 110 -1.03 -13.73 -2.56
C GLU A 110 0.13 -12.72 -2.46
N GLN A 111 0.33 -11.88 -3.49
CA GLN A 111 1.29 -10.79 -3.43
C GLN A 111 0.89 -9.73 -2.40
N GLU A 112 -0.35 -9.23 -2.45
CA GLU A 112 -0.83 -8.22 -1.51
C GLU A 112 -0.79 -8.73 -0.07
N LYS A 113 -1.15 -10.01 0.15
CA LYS A 113 -1.08 -10.66 1.46
C LYS A 113 0.36 -10.69 2.01
N ARG A 114 1.36 -10.95 1.16
CA ARG A 114 2.78 -10.90 1.57
C ARG A 114 3.22 -9.48 1.90
N TRP A 115 2.73 -8.47 1.19
CA TRP A 115 3.01 -7.09 1.55
C TRP A 115 2.39 -6.70 2.89
N ALA A 116 1.13 -7.08 3.12
CA ALA A 116 0.45 -6.83 4.39
C ALA A 116 1.02 -7.65 5.55
N TRP A 117 1.71 -8.76 5.29
CA TRP A 117 2.52 -9.46 6.29
C TRP A 117 3.58 -8.57 6.94
N GLY A 118 3.89 -7.40 6.33
CA GLY A 118 4.60 -6.28 6.95
C GLY A 118 4.17 -5.93 8.37
N VAL A 119 2.95 -6.27 8.80
CA VAL A 119 2.49 -6.03 10.17
C VAL A 119 3.37 -6.72 11.22
N THR A 120 4.14 -7.75 10.87
CA THR A 120 5.15 -8.35 11.76
C THR A 120 6.17 -7.31 12.25
N ASP A 121 6.49 -6.32 11.42
CA ASP A 121 7.41 -5.24 11.77
C ASP A 121 6.84 -4.33 12.87
N VAL A 122 5.52 -4.26 13.07
CA VAL A 122 4.94 -3.53 14.21
C VAL A 122 5.47 -4.10 15.53
N GLY A 123 5.48 -5.43 15.66
CA GLY A 123 6.01 -6.11 16.85
C GLY A 123 7.52 -5.92 17.01
N TYR A 124 8.27 -6.01 15.89
CA TYR A 124 9.71 -5.76 15.89
C TYR A 124 10.07 -4.34 16.32
N VAL A 125 9.43 -3.34 15.69
CA VAL A 125 9.62 -1.91 15.97
C VAL A 125 9.25 -1.60 17.42
N LEU A 126 8.14 -2.15 17.93
CA LEU A 126 7.72 -1.97 19.33
C LEU A 126 8.74 -2.57 20.30
N LYS A 127 9.25 -3.77 20.04
CA LYS A 127 10.30 -4.37 20.87
C LYS A 127 11.57 -3.50 20.87
N LYS A 128 12.03 -3.09 19.69
CA LYS A 128 13.23 -2.26 19.55
C LYS A 128 13.05 -0.87 20.16
N PHE A 129 11.84 -0.31 20.14
CA PHE A 129 11.51 0.97 20.76
C PHE A 129 12.02 1.06 22.22
N PHE A 130 11.80 0.00 23.00
CA PHE A 130 12.22 -0.10 24.40
C PHE A 130 13.68 -0.54 24.57
N GLN A 131 14.23 -1.29 23.62
CA GLN A 131 15.61 -1.82 23.70
C GLN A 131 16.70 -0.82 23.27
N THR A 132 16.32 0.28 22.62
CA THR A 132 17.27 1.31 22.15
C THR A 132 17.03 2.65 22.84
N PRO A 133 17.37 2.79 24.15
CA PRO A 133 17.18 4.04 24.89
C PRO A 133 18.10 5.17 24.40
N ASN A 134 19.17 4.83 23.71
CA ASN A 134 20.12 5.77 23.10
C ASN A 134 19.59 6.53 21.88
N ILE A 135 18.47 6.08 21.29
CA ILE A 135 17.82 6.75 20.15
C ILE A 135 16.73 7.67 20.69
N ASP A 136 16.66 8.88 20.13
CA ASP A 136 15.64 9.89 20.45
C ASP A 136 14.22 9.30 20.46
N PHE A 137 13.47 9.64 21.51
CA PHE A 137 12.13 9.13 21.75
C PHE A 137 11.17 9.51 20.61
N TRP A 138 11.19 10.77 20.18
CA TRP A 138 10.25 11.28 19.18
C TRP A 138 10.54 10.71 17.80
N ALA A 139 11.81 10.51 17.45
CA ALA A 139 12.20 9.80 16.23
C ALA A 139 11.61 8.38 16.21
N LYS A 140 11.72 7.63 17.31
CA LYS A 140 11.12 6.28 17.41
C LYS A 140 9.60 6.34 17.39
N PHE A 141 9.00 7.29 18.10
CA PHE A 141 7.55 7.45 18.22
C PHE A 141 6.90 7.70 16.85
N LYS A 142 7.47 8.61 16.06
CA LYS A 142 7.01 8.88 14.69
C LYS A 142 7.05 7.61 13.82
N LYS A 143 8.11 6.80 13.94
CA LYS A 143 8.26 5.56 13.16
C LYS A 143 7.25 4.49 13.57
N ILE A 144 7.04 4.29 14.85
CA ILE A 144 6.06 3.32 15.33
C ILE A 144 4.61 3.78 15.03
N ALA A 145 4.32 5.07 15.18
CA ALA A 145 3.01 5.62 14.81
C ALA A 145 2.73 5.41 13.32
N PHE A 146 3.70 5.72 12.45
CA PHE A 146 3.56 5.55 11.00
C PHE A 146 3.29 4.10 10.58
N ILE A 147 4.03 3.13 11.13
CA ILE A 147 3.81 1.71 10.79
C ILE A 147 2.49 1.18 11.35
N ILE A 148 2.14 1.56 12.59
CA ILE A 148 0.85 1.18 13.18
C ILE A 148 -0.30 1.76 12.37
N GLU A 149 -0.22 3.04 12.01
CA GLU A 149 -1.23 3.71 11.19
C GLU A 149 -1.40 3.00 9.85
N THR A 150 -0.28 2.70 9.17
CA THR A 150 -0.29 2.00 7.88
C THR A 150 -0.97 0.64 7.99
N HIS A 151 -0.59 -0.18 8.96
CA HIS A 151 -1.17 -1.52 9.15
C HIS A 151 -2.54 -1.51 9.84
N LEU A 152 -2.96 -0.40 10.46
CA LEU A 152 -4.33 -0.26 10.94
C LEU A 152 -5.27 0.02 9.76
N PHE A 153 -4.90 0.99 8.91
CA PHE A 153 -5.77 1.44 7.82
C PHE A 153 -5.82 0.47 6.65
N TRP A 154 -4.78 -0.31 6.38
CA TRP A 154 -4.77 -1.22 5.23
C TRP A 154 -5.93 -2.25 5.23
N PRO A 155 -6.16 -3.04 6.30
CA PRO A 155 -7.30 -3.96 6.35
C PRO A 155 -8.65 -3.27 6.64
N THR A 156 -8.67 -2.05 7.18
CA THR A 156 -9.90 -1.41 7.67
C THR A 156 -10.48 -0.35 6.75
N SER A 157 -9.68 0.26 5.87
CA SER A 157 -10.09 1.42 5.05
C SER A 157 -11.31 1.14 4.18
N PHE A 158 -11.42 -0.06 3.59
CA PHE A 158 -12.62 -0.44 2.84
C PHE A 158 -13.88 -0.39 3.72
N PHE A 159 -13.83 -0.99 4.92
CA PHE A 159 -14.98 -1.02 5.82
C PHE A 159 -15.35 0.38 6.32
N ILE A 160 -14.34 1.20 6.65
CA ILE A 160 -14.52 2.58 7.09
C ILE A 160 -15.14 3.43 5.97
N LEU A 161 -14.63 3.34 4.74
CA LEU A 161 -15.07 4.23 3.66
C LEU A 161 -16.37 3.76 2.99
N THR A 162 -16.59 2.45 2.86
CA THR A 162 -17.69 1.90 2.06
C THR A 162 -18.89 1.49 2.91
N ILE A 163 -18.67 0.97 4.13
CA ILE A 163 -19.73 0.32 4.92
C ILE A 163 -20.11 1.14 6.16
N SER A 164 -19.16 1.87 6.76
CA SER A 164 -19.34 2.45 8.11
C SER A 164 -20.54 3.38 8.25
N ALA A 165 -20.80 4.28 7.28
CA ALA A 165 -21.91 5.23 7.37
C ALA A 165 -23.28 4.55 7.31
N SER A 166 -23.35 3.39 6.66
CA SER A 166 -24.59 2.61 6.48
C SER A 166 -24.84 1.66 7.64
N LEU A 167 -23.82 1.32 8.43
CA LEU A 167 -23.91 0.27 9.45
C LEU A 167 -24.73 0.67 10.70
N PRO A 168 -24.52 1.84 11.34
CA PRO A 168 -25.31 2.25 12.51
C PRO A 168 -26.84 2.22 12.31
N PRO A 169 -27.40 2.76 11.19
CA PRO A 169 -28.85 2.73 10.96
C PRO A 169 -29.40 1.34 10.56
N LEU A 170 -28.53 0.36 10.28
CA LEU A 170 -28.90 -1.04 10.06
C LEU A 170 -28.94 -1.82 11.39
N ILE A 171 -27.98 -1.58 12.29
CA ILE A 171 -27.91 -2.24 13.60
C ILE A 171 -28.96 -1.68 14.56
N ASN A 172 -29.10 -0.35 14.59
CA ASN A 172 -30.05 0.32 15.47
C ASN A 172 -30.97 1.24 14.64
N PRO A 173 -32.20 0.79 14.30
CA PRO A 173 -33.14 1.60 13.53
C PRO A 173 -33.46 2.96 14.19
N SER A 174 -33.42 3.06 15.52
CA SER A 174 -33.63 4.31 16.25
C SER A 174 -32.54 5.35 15.98
N PHE A 175 -31.34 4.92 15.56
CA PHE A 175 -30.24 5.82 15.20
C PHE A 175 -30.63 6.77 14.07
N ARG A 176 -31.43 6.32 13.10
CA ARG A 176 -31.91 7.17 11.98
C ARG A 176 -32.70 8.40 12.43
N ARG A 177 -33.29 8.34 13.62
CA ARG A 177 -34.09 9.43 14.20
C ARG A 177 -33.24 10.44 14.97
N THR A 178 -31.94 10.19 15.14
CA THR A 178 -31.03 11.10 15.82
C THR A 178 -30.47 12.14 14.84
N VAL A 179 -30.00 13.26 15.38
CA VAL A 179 -29.29 14.29 14.59
C VAL A 179 -28.07 13.68 13.89
N LEU A 180 -27.31 12.83 14.59
CA LEU A 180 -26.14 12.16 14.01
C LEU A 180 -26.52 11.17 12.91
N GLY A 181 -27.63 10.44 13.06
CA GLY A 181 -28.13 9.53 12.02
C GLY A 181 -28.55 10.23 10.74
N LEU A 182 -29.01 11.48 10.82
CA LEU A 182 -29.29 12.32 9.66
C LEU A 182 -28.01 12.91 9.04
N LEU A 183 -27.05 13.34 9.86
CA LEU A 183 -25.83 14.03 9.41
C LEU A 183 -24.76 13.09 8.87
N LEU A 184 -24.58 11.91 9.48
CA LEU A 184 -23.49 10.98 9.17
C LEU A 184 -23.47 10.56 7.68
N PRO A 185 -24.57 10.09 7.07
CA PRO A 185 -24.58 9.75 5.65
C PRO A 185 -24.35 10.97 4.74
N LYS A 186 -24.87 12.15 5.12
CA LYS A 186 -24.70 13.39 4.35
C LYS A 186 -23.25 13.86 4.33
N LEU A 187 -22.60 13.86 5.49
CA LEU A 187 -21.18 14.22 5.61
C LEU A 187 -20.28 13.22 4.89
N SER A 188 -20.56 11.93 5.05
CA SER A 188 -19.84 10.87 4.33
C SER A 188 -19.98 11.03 2.82
N ALA A 189 -21.20 11.24 2.31
CA ALA A 189 -21.45 11.49 0.89
C ALA A 189 -20.73 12.75 0.38
N LEU A 190 -20.71 13.83 1.17
CA LEU A 190 -19.98 15.05 0.82
C LEU A 190 -18.47 14.80 0.71
N ILE A 191 -17.87 14.17 1.72
CA ILE A 191 -16.44 13.83 1.73
C ILE A 191 -16.10 12.93 0.54
N LEU A 192 -16.90 11.89 0.28
CA LEU A 192 -16.68 10.97 -0.84
C LEU A 192 -16.85 11.67 -2.19
N THR A 193 -17.80 12.61 -2.31
CA THR A 193 -18.01 13.38 -3.55
C THR A 193 -16.82 14.30 -3.82
N LEU A 194 -16.36 15.05 -2.82
CA LEU A 194 -15.17 15.91 -2.93
C LEU A 194 -13.92 15.08 -3.25
N SER A 195 -13.75 13.93 -2.57
CA SER A 195 -12.65 13.00 -2.83
C SER A 195 -12.71 12.41 -4.24
N SER A 196 -13.91 12.11 -4.74
CA SER A 196 -14.12 11.60 -6.10
C SER A 196 -13.75 12.64 -7.16
N GLY A 197 -13.79 13.93 -6.84
CA GLY A 197 -13.27 14.99 -7.72
C GLY A 197 -11.78 14.81 -8.05
N MET A 198 -11.00 14.22 -7.14
CA MET A 198 -9.58 13.92 -7.39
C MET A 198 -9.39 12.84 -8.44
N LEU A 199 -10.40 12.03 -8.77
CA LEU A 199 -10.29 10.98 -9.78
C LEU A 199 -9.94 11.53 -11.16
N ILE A 200 -10.38 12.75 -11.50
CA ILE A 200 -10.02 13.41 -12.75
C ILE A 200 -8.50 13.61 -12.81
N LEU A 201 -7.90 14.07 -11.71
CA LEU A 201 -6.46 14.22 -11.60
C LEU A 201 -5.74 12.86 -11.68
N TYR A 202 -6.28 11.82 -11.03
CA TYR A 202 -5.74 10.47 -11.13
C TYR A 202 -5.72 9.94 -12.56
N ILE A 203 -6.83 10.07 -13.32
CA ILE A 203 -6.91 9.65 -14.73
C ILE A 203 -5.88 10.42 -15.57
N TYR A 204 -5.79 11.73 -15.37
CA TYR A 204 -4.83 12.57 -16.08
C TYR A 204 -3.39 12.12 -15.82
N LEU A 205 -3.01 11.93 -14.54
CA LEU A 205 -1.69 11.47 -14.15
C LEU A 205 -1.38 10.07 -14.69
N ASP A 206 -2.32 9.14 -14.57
CA ASP A 206 -2.23 7.78 -15.08
C ASP A 206 -1.90 7.75 -16.59
N ILE A 207 -2.65 8.50 -17.41
CA ILE A 207 -2.42 8.61 -18.85
C ILE A 207 -1.04 9.24 -19.14
N LYS A 208 -0.69 10.34 -18.46
CA LYS A 208 0.60 11.03 -18.67
C LYS A 208 1.80 10.17 -18.28
N LEU A 209 1.70 9.44 -17.17
CA LEU A 209 2.76 8.54 -16.72
C LEU A 209 2.94 7.38 -17.69
N ARG A 210 1.84 6.76 -18.14
CA ARG A 210 1.87 5.71 -19.17
C ARG A 210 2.52 6.20 -20.47
N GLN A 211 2.20 7.41 -20.92
CA GLN A 211 2.85 8.02 -22.09
C GLN A 211 4.36 8.17 -21.92
N LYS A 212 4.83 8.58 -20.73
CA LYS A 212 6.27 8.73 -20.44
C LYS A 212 7.05 7.41 -20.47
N VAL A 213 6.39 6.28 -20.23
CA VAL A 213 6.99 4.94 -20.28
C VAL A 213 6.65 4.19 -21.58
N ASN A 214 6.30 4.92 -22.64
CA ASN A 214 5.96 4.39 -23.96
C ASN A 214 4.76 3.41 -23.97
N MET A 215 3.91 3.42 -22.94
CA MET A 215 2.71 2.62 -22.85
C MET A 215 1.49 3.43 -23.32
N LYS A 216 1.25 3.50 -24.64
CA LYS A 216 0.17 4.34 -25.18
C LYS A 216 -1.21 3.81 -24.80
N THR A 217 -2.16 4.72 -24.57
CA THR A 217 -3.57 4.39 -24.31
C THR A 217 -4.35 4.58 -25.60
N SER A 218 -4.95 3.52 -26.13
CA SER A 218 -5.85 3.62 -27.29
C SER A 218 -7.14 4.36 -26.88
N PHE A 219 -7.71 5.13 -27.80
CA PHE A 219 -8.99 5.82 -27.60
C PHE A 219 -10.13 4.86 -27.26
N SER A 220 -10.10 3.63 -27.80
CA SER A 220 -11.08 2.59 -27.49
C SER A 220 -11.09 2.16 -26.02
N ASN A 221 -9.99 2.38 -25.30
CA ASN A 221 -9.85 2.02 -23.88
C ASN A 221 -10.21 3.16 -22.93
N LEU A 222 -10.52 4.36 -23.42
CA LEU A 222 -10.88 5.50 -22.57
C LEU A 222 -12.14 5.25 -21.72
N PRO A 223 -13.23 4.64 -22.22
CA PRO A 223 -14.40 4.33 -21.39
C PRO A 223 -14.06 3.42 -20.20
N LEU A 224 -13.14 2.46 -20.39
CA LEU A 224 -12.68 1.55 -19.33
C LEU A 224 -12.01 2.31 -18.18
N LEU A 225 -11.27 3.38 -18.48
CA LEU A 225 -10.63 4.23 -17.48
C LEU A 225 -11.63 5.06 -16.66
N ILE A 226 -12.86 5.22 -17.12
CA ILE A 226 -13.94 5.86 -16.36
C ILE A 226 -14.66 4.81 -15.52
N VAL A 227 -15.05 3.70 -16.14
CA VAL A 227 -15.79 2.61 -15.48
C VAL A 227 -15.01 2.00 -14.32
N GLN A 228 -13.68 1.95 -14.41
CA GLN A 228 -12.84 1.39 -13.35
C GLN A 228 -13.10 2.03 -11.98
N TRP A 229 -13.44 3.32 -11.92
CA TRP A 229 -13.61 3.99 -10.64
C TRP A 229 -14.81 3.50 -9.84
N TYR A 230 -15.89 3.10 -10.54
CA TYR A 230 -17.07 2.50 -9.89
C TYR A 230 -16.77 1.12 -9.30
N LEU A 231 -15.76 0.42 -9.83
CA LEU A 231 -15.32 -0.89 -9.33
C LEU A 231 -14.25 -0.78 -8.24
N LEU A 232 -13.83 0.43 -7.85
CA LEU A 232 -12.86 0.63 -6.76
C LEU A 232 -13.27 -0.04 -5.46
N PRO A 233 -14.52 0.04 -4.95
CA PRO A 233 -14.88 -0.62 -3.70
C PRO A 233 -14.67 -2.13 -3.78
N VAL A 234 -15.05 -2.76 -4.89
CA VAL A 234 -14.88 -4.20 -5.12
C VAL A 234 -13.39 -4.57 -5.17
N VAL A 235 -12.60 -3.82 -5.94
CA VAL A 235 -11.16 -4.07 -6.09
C VAL A 235 -10.40 -3.79 -4.79
N SER A 236 -10.79 -2.76 -4.04
CA SER A 236 -10.23 -2.42 -2.72
C SER A 236 -10.51 -3.50 -1.70
N PHE A 237 -11.73 -4.04 -1.68
CA PHE A 237 -12.06 -5.15 -0.79
C PHE A 237 -11.22 -6.40 -1.12
N PHE A 238 -11.33 -6.93 -2.34
CA PHE A 238 -10.73 -8.23 -2.68
C PHE A 238 -9.20 -8.20 -2.83
N PHE A 239 -8.61 -7.09 -3.27
CA PHE A 239 -7.18 -7.00 -3.60
C PHE A 239 -6.41 -5.97 -2.76
N SER A 240 -6.99 -5.50 -1.65
CA SER A 240 -6.27 -4.69 -0.65
C SER A 240 -6.68 -5.07 0.78
N SER A 241 -7.91 -4.77 1.21
CA SER A 241 -8.31 -4.96 2.61
C SER A 241 -8.46 -6.42 3.02
N LEU A 242 -9.02 -7.28 2.17
CA LEU A 242 -9.20 -8.71 2.46
C LEU A 242 -7.87 -9.48 2.59
N PRO A 243 -6.90 -9.37 1.66
CA PRO A 243 -5.60 -10.02 1.83
C PRO A 243 -4.81 -9.45 3.03
N ALA A 244 -4.97 -8.15 3.34
CA ALA A 244 -4.39 -7.59 4.55
C ALA A 244 -5.02 -8.15 5.82
N LEU A 245 -6.34 -8.32 5.83
CA LEU A 245 -7.06 -8.95 6.94
C LEU A 245 -6.62 -10.41 7.12
N ASP A 246 -6.43 -11.18 6.04
CA ASP A 246 -5.89 -12.55 6.09
C ASP A 246 -4.48 -12.54 6.73
N ALA A 247 -3.58 -11.68 6.27
CA ALA A 247 -2.23 -11.56 6.86
C ALA A 247 -2.27 -11.23 8.37
N HIS A 248 -3.08 -10.25 8.77
CA HIS A 248 -3.09 -9.78 10.17
C HIS A 248 -3.78 -10.80 11.09
N THR A 249 -4.88 -11.42 10.64
CA THR A 249 -5.59 -12.46 11.40
C THR A 249 -4.75 -13.72 11.58
N ARG A 250 -3.95 -14.10 10.57
CA ARG A 250 -2.98 -15.20 10.70
C ARG A 250 -2.00 -14.97 11.87
N ILE A 251 -1.46 -13.76 12.01
CA ILE A 251 -0.55 -13.42 13.11
C ILE A 251 -1.27 -13.50 14.46
N LEU A 252 -2.49 -12.95 14.54
CA LEU A 252 -3.31 -13.04 15.76
C LEU A 252 -3.61 -14.50 16.15
N LEU A 253 -3.74 -15.39 15.17
CA LEU A 253 -3.98 -16.82 15.35
C LEU A 253 -2.71 -17.66 15.41
N GLY A 254 -1.52 -17.05 15.42
CA GLY A 254 -0.23 -17.77 15.48
C GLY A 254 0.12 -18.59 14.21
N LYS A 255 -0.58 -18.37 13.09
CA LYS A 255 -0.33 -19.05 11.81
C LYS A 255 0.76 -18.33 11.04
N LYS A 256 1.81 -19.05 10.63
CA LYS A 256 2.88 -18.49 9.79
C LYS A 256 2.42 -18.30 8.34
N LEU A 257 3.11 -17.40 7.64
CA LEU A 257 3.01 -17.24 6.20
C LEU A 257 4.30 -17.75 5.55
N GLU A 258 4.17 -18.57 4.51
CA GLU A 258 5.30 -19.02 3.70
C GLU A 258 5.49 -18.09 2.50
N TYR A 259 6.74 -17.77 2.18
CA TYR A 259 7.02 -16.95 1.00
C TYR A 259 6.78 -17.74 -0.27
N LYS A 260 5.86 -17.25 -1.12
CA LYS A 260 5.61 -17.79 -2.46
C LYS A 260 6.08 -16.80 -3.50
N VAL A 261 7.01 -17.19 -4.36
CA VAL A 261 7.50 -16.34 -5.45
C VAL A 261 6.34 -16.02 -6.39
N THR A 262 6.24 -14.74 -6.80
CA THR A 262 5.22 -14.33 -7.78
C THR A 262 5.61 -14.87 -9.14
N GLU A 263 4.75 -15.67 -9.77
CA GLU A 263 4.94 -16.08 -11.15
C GLU A 263 4.81 -14.87 -12.08
N LYS A 264 5.81 -14.69 -12.94
CA LYS A 264 5.85 -13.68 -14.00
C LYS A 264 6.09 -14.42 -15.30
N VAL A 265 5.08 -14.44 -16.17
CA VAL A 265 5.15 -15.04 -17.52
C VAL A 265 5.26 -13.92 -18.53
#